data_AF-A0A9Q3BN25-F1
#
_entry.id   AF-A0A9Q3BN25-F1
#
_cell.length_a   1.000
_cell.length_b   1.000
_cell.length_c   1.000
_cell.angle_alpha   90.00
_cell.angle_beta   90.00
_cell.angle_gamma   90.00
#
_symmetry.space_group_name_H-M   'P 1'
#
loop_
_entity.id
_entity.type
_entity.pdbx_description
1 polymer ?
#
loop_
_entity_poly.entity_id
_entity_poly.type
_entity_poly.pdbx_seq_one_letter_code
_entity_poly.pdbx_strand_id
1 'polypeptide(L)'
;MVWLSSKKIKSTRPTKKMSERWLGPFPILKKVSTHAYHLKPPSQWKSIHPVFHISLLEPVKESTIPKRHQEPLPPIIIEEEEEWEVSQILDSKLKRVKLWYLVEW
;
A
#
# COMPACT_ATOMS: atom_id res chain seq x y z
N MET A 1 -6.25 -2.33 -11.37
CA MET A 1 -5.91 -3.22 -10.22
C MET A 1 -7.17 -3.47 -9.40
N VAL A 2 -7.23 -4.56 -8.62
CA VAL A 2 -8.39 -4.88 -7.76
C VAL A 2 -7.96 -5.29 -6.35
N TRP A 3 -8.73 -4.89 -5.36
CA TRP A 3 -8.66 -5.41 -4.00
C TRP A 3 -9.35 -6.78 -3.92
N LEU A 4 -8.80 -7.68 -3.11
CA LEU A 4 -9.38 -8.99 -2.84
C LEU A 4 -9.90 -9.08 -1.41
N SER A 5 -11.14 -9.52 -1.25
CA SER A 5 -11.75 -9.68 0.07
C SER A 5 -11.05 -10.78 0.89
N SER A 6 -10.65 -10.47 2.12
CA SER A 6 -10.01 -11.44 3.02
C SER A 6 -10.98 -12.43 3.66
N LYS A 7 -12.31 -12.30 3.43
CA LYS A 7 -13.35 -13.10 4.10
C LYS A 7 -13.13 -14.61 4.03
N LYS A 8 -12.53 -15.10 2.93
CA LYS A 8 -12.29 -16.52 2.65
C LYS A 8 -10.81 -16.91 2.70
N ILE A 9 -9.94 -16.03 3.20
CA ILE A 9 -8.49 -16.25 3.23
C ILE A 9 -8.06 -16.33 4.69
N LYS A 10 -7.31 -17.38 5.04
CA LYS A 10 -6.74 -17.53 6.38
C LYS A 10 -5.64 -16.48 6.56
N SER A 11 -5.77 -15.66 7.60
CA SER A 11 -4.74 -14.69 7.99
C SER A 11 -3.82 -15.32 9.03
N THR A 12 -2.54 -14.98 8.98
CA THR A 12 -1.55 -15.33 10.02
C THR A 12 -1.72 -14.48 11.29
N ARG A 13 -2.53 -13.41 11.22
CA ARG A 13 -2.74 -12.51 12.35
C ARG A 13 -3.54 -13.19 13.49
N PRO A 14 -3.30 -12.82 14.76
CA PRO A 14 -3.85 -13.52 15.92
C PRO A 14 -5.37 -13.45 16.04
N THR A 15 -5.99 -12.38 15.54
CA THR A 15 -7.46 -12.23 15.57
C THR A 15 -7.98 -11.64 14.26
N LYS A 16 -9.22 -12.01 13.89
CA LYS A 16 -9.89 -11.49 12.70
C LYS A 16 -10.13 -9.98 12.75
N LYS A 17 -10.32 -9.40 13.95
CA LYS A 17 -10.47 -7.94 14.14
C LYS A 17 -9.22 -7.16 13.71
N MET A 18 -8.04 -7.79 13.88
CA MET A 18 -6.76 -7.23 13.48
C MET A 18 -6.35 -7.64 12.05
N SER A 19 -7.15 -8.45 11.36
CA SER A 19 -6.90 -8.85 9.97
C SER A 19 -7.32 -7.78 8.98
N GLU A 20 -6.56 -7.64 7.90
CA GLU A 20 -6.95 -6.77 6.80
C GLU A 20 -8.27 -7.26 6.22
N ARG A 21 -9.22 -6.35 5.98
CA ARG A 21 -10.50 -6.69 5.33
C ARG A 21 -10.35 -6.88 3.82
N TRP A 22 -9.44 -6.13 3.23
CA TRP A 22 -9.09 -6.15 1.81
C TRP A 22 -7.59 -6.37 1.69
N LEU A 23 -7.23 -7.40 0.95
CA LEU A 23 -5.85 -7.76 0.67
C LEU A 23 -5.50 -7.13 -0.66
N GLY A 24 -4.36 -6.44 -0.68
CA GLY A 24 -3.56 -5.99 -1.83
C GLY A 24 -4.29 -5.50 -3.09
N PRO A 25 -3.81 -4.44 -3.75
CA PRO A 25 -4.16 -4.25 -5.13
C PRO A 25 -3.46 -5.34 -5.97
N PHE A 26 -4.21 -6.27 -6.53
CA PHE A 26 -3.71 -7.30 -7.44
C PHE A 26 -4.04 -6.95 -8.90
N PRO A 27 -3.14 -7.23 -9.85
CA PRO A 27 -3.47 -7.12 -11.26
C PRO A 27 -4.32 -8.32 -11.71
N ILE A 28 -5.30 -8.06 -12.57
CA ILE A 28 -6.09 -9.08 -13.25
C ILE A 28 -5.28 -9.56 -14.46
N LEU A 29 -5.01 -10.86 -14.54
CA LEU A 29 -4.30 -11.48 -15.66
C LEU A 29 -5.25 -11.84 -16.81
N LYS A 30 -6.43 -12.39 -16.49
CA LYS A 30 -7.45 -12.74 -17.50
C LYS A 30 -8.83 -12.81 -16.88
N LYS A 31 -9.86 -12.58 -17.70
CA LYS A 31 -11.25 -12.92 -17.38
C LYS A 31 -11.49 -14.39 -17.73
N VAL A 32 -11.81 -15.21 -16.73
CA VAL A 32 -12.01 -16.66 -16.90
C VAL A 32 -13.46 -16.97 -17.28
N SER A 33 -14.41 -16.23 -16.70
CA SER A 33 -15.84 -16.34 -17.03
C SER A 33 -16.53 -14.99 -16.85
N THR A 34 -17.85 -14.95 -17.04
CA THR A 34 -18.67 -13.76 -16.80
C THR A 34 -18.45 -13.18 -15.40
N HIS A 35 -18.23 -14.04 -14.40
CA HIS A 35 -18.14 -13.66 -12.98
C HIS A 35 -16.83 -14.07 -12.31
N ALA A 36 -15.86 -14.67 -13.02
CA ALA A 36 -14.60 -15.12 -12.43
C ALA A 36 -13.38 -14.52 -13.14
N TYR A 37 -12.44 -14.02 -12.34
CA TYR A 37 -11.22 -13.37 -12.80
C TYR A 37 -9.98 -14.06 -12.23
N HIS A 38 -8.96 -14.21 -13.07
CA HIS A 38 -7.65 -14.71 -12.68
C HIS A 38 -6.78 -13.55 -12.23
N LEU A 39 -6.32 -13.57 -10.99
CA LEU A 39 -5.43 -12.56 -10.42
C LEU A 39 -3.99 -13.06 -10.39
N LYS A 40 -3.03 -12.14 -10.25
CA LYS A 40 -1.64 -12.46 -9.91
C LYS A 40 -1.44 -12.29 -8.39
N PRO A 41 -1.67 -13.33 -7.56
CA PRO A 41 -1.35 -13.26 -6.14
C PRO A 41 0.17 -13.28 -5.90
N PRO A 42 0.64 -12.95 -4.69
CA PRO A 42 2.05 -13.06 -4.34
C PRO A 42 2.46 -14.54 -4.30
N SER A 43 3.71 -14.83 -4.65
CA SER A 43 4.26 -16.20 -4.73
C SER A 43 4.14 -17.00 -3.43
N GLN A 44 4.00 -16.32 -2.29
CA GLN A 44 3.82 -16.94 -0.98
C GLN A 44 2.46 -17.64 -0.82
N TRP A 45 1.44 -17.31 -1.63
CA TRP A 45 0.09 -17.89 -1.54
C TRP A 45 -0.07 -19.15 -2.39
N LYS A 46 0.83 -20.12 -2.21
CA LYS A 46 0.86 -21.35 -3.04
C LYS A 46 -0.41 -22.21 -2.93
N SER A 47 -1.10 -22.18 -1.78
CA SER A 47 -2.27 -23.02 -1.52
C SER A 47 -3.60 -22.39 -1.97
N ILE A 48 -3.62 -21.15 -2.46
CA ILE A 48 -4.84 -20.44 -2.82
C ILE A 48 -4.97 -20.42 -4.34
N HIS A 49 -6.10 -20.89 -4.85
CA HIS A 49 -6.39 -20.82 -6.27
C HIS A 49 -6.49 -19.35 -6.73
N PRO A 50 -5.79 -18.95 -7.80
CA PRO A 50 -5.71 -17.54 -8.22
C PRO A 50 -6.96 -17.02 -8.95
N VAL A 51 -8.04 -17.80 -9.01
CA VAL A 51 -9.29 -17.44 -9.69
C VAL A 51 -10.35 -17.09 -8.66
N PHE A 52 -10.89 -15.88 -8.74
CA PHE A 52 -11.83 -15.34 -7.76
C PHE A 52 -13.11 -14.84 -8.42
N HIS A 53 -14.23 -15.01 -7.71
CA HIS A 53 -15.53 -14.50 -8.13
C HIS A 53 -15.61 -12.98 -7.94
N ILE A 54 -16.33 -12.27 -8.82
CA ILE A 54 -16.44 -10.81 -8.85
C ILE A 54 -16.94 -10.21 -7.52
N SER A 55 -17.79 -10.92 -6.77
CA SER A 55 -18.29 -10.47 -5.47
C SER A 55 -17.21 -10.37 -4.37
N LEU A 56 -16.03 -10.95 -4.60
CA LEU A 56 -14.88 -10.85 -3.70
C LEU A 56 -13.88 -9.78 -4.16
N LEU A 57 -14.15 -9.09 -5.26
CA LEU A 57 -13.25 -8.12 -5.87
C LEU A 57 -13.85 -6.72 -5.76
N GLU A 58 -12.99 -5.74 -5.48
CA GLU A 58 -13.36 -4.33 -5.54
C GLU A 58 -12.33 -3.58 -6.40
N PRO A 59 -12.75 -2.75 -7.36
CA PRO A 59 -11.80 -1.95 -8.14
C PRO A 59 -11.03 -1.01 -7.22
N VAL A 60 -9.71 -0.93 -7.42
CA VAL A 60 -8.90 0.04 -6.71
C VAL A 60 -9.31 1.44 -7.18
N LYS A 61 -9.77 2.28 -6.25
CA LYS A 61 -10.03 3.69 -6.50
C LYS A 61 -8.79 4.48 -6.12
N GLU A 62 -8.32 5.31 -7.03
CA GLU A 62 -7.27 6.27 -6.73
C GLU A 62 -7.80 7.33 -5.76
N SER A 63 -6.92 7.81 -4.88
CA SER A 63 -7.25 8.89 -3.95
C SER A 63 -7.48 10.17 -4.76
N THR A 64 -8.70 10.67 -4.78
CA THR A 64 -9.02 12.00 -5.35
C THR A 64 -8.51 13.15 -4.48
N ILE A 65 -8.05 12.86 -3.25
CA ILE A 65 -7.50 13.89 -2.35
C ILE A 65 -6.10 14.29 -2.85
N PRO A 66 -5.90 15.54 -3.28
CA PRO A 66 -4.60 16.02 -3.73
C PRO A 66 -3.58 15.96 -2.57
N LYS A 67 -2.29 15.72 -2.89
CA LYS A 67 -1.16 15.67 -1.94
C LYS A 67 -1.22 14.60 -0.84
N ARG A 68 -2.09 13.59 -0.93
CA ARG A 68 -2.11 12.48 0.06
C ARG A 68 -0.81 11.67 0.06
N HIS A 69 -0.20 11.50 -1.10
CA HIS A 69 1.15 11.00 -1.26
C HIS A 69 2.01 12.16 -1.75
N GLN A 70 2.89 12.66 -0.89
CA GLN A 70 4.01 13.51 -1.30
C GLN A 70 5.20 12.58 -1.45
N GLU A 71 5.73 12.46 -2.66
CA GLU A 71 7.06 11.90 -2.82
C GLU A 71 8.05 12.89 -2.21
N PRO A 72 8.99 12.43 -1.35
CA PRO A 72 10.03 13.32 -0.86
C PRO A 72 10.80 13.86 -2.07
N LEU A 73 11.15 15.14 -2.02
CA LEU A 73 11.98 15.74 -3.08
C LEU A 73 13.31 14.96 -3.17
N PRO A 74 13.88 14.80 -4.38
CA PRO A 74 15.18 14.17 -4.52
C PRO A 74 16.25 14.96 -3.75
N PRO A 75 17.25 14.29 -3.15
CA PRO A 75 18.33 14.97 -2.45
C PRO A 75 19.19 15.79 -3.42
N ILE A 76 19.69 16.91 -2.93
CA ILE A 76 20.68 17.77 -3.56
C ILE A 76 22.03 17.39 -2.98
N ILE A 77 23.05 17.24 -3.82
CA ILE A 77 24.42 16.94 -3.35
C ILE A 77 25.12 18.26 -3.08
N ILE A 78 25.42 18.54 -1.81
CA ILE A 78 26.23 19.69 -1.38
C ILE A 78 27.42 19.10 -0.62
N GLU A 79 28.64 19.48 -0.99
CA GLU A 79 29.87 19.02 -0.31
C GLU A 79 30.00 17.49 -0.15
N GLU A 80 29.56 16.71 -1.16
CA GLU A 80 29.52 15.23 -1.17
C GLU A 80 28.48 14.58 -0.22
N GLU A 81 27.65 15.36 0.46
CA GLU A 81 26.56 14.87 1.31
C GLU A 81 25.18 15.08 0.65
N GLU A 82 24.25 14.15 0.92
CA GLU A 82 22.85 14.24 0.47
C GLU A 82 22.07 15.19 1.39
N GLU A 83 21.71 16.37 0.88
CA GLU A 83 20.90 17.36 1.58
C GLU A 83 19.50 17.48 0.95
N TRP A 84 18.51 17.94 1.72
CA TRP A 84 17.15 18.16 1.24
C TRP A 84 16.76 19.62 1.45
N GLU A 85 16.38 20.30 0.37
CA GLU A 85 15.74 21.61 0.48
C GLU A 85 14.29 21.43 0.93
N VAL A 86 13.90 22.18 1.95
CA VAL A 86 12.58 22.07 2.59
C VAL A 86 11.95 23.46 2.69
N SER A 87 10.66 23.59 2.40
CA SER A 87 9.97 24.88 2.46
C SER A 87 9.88 25.40 3.90
N GLN A 88 9.39 24.57 4.83
CA GLN A 88 9.26 24.96 6.22
C GLN A 88 9.31 23.75 7.19
N ILE A 89 9.89 23.95 8.36
CA ILE A 89 9.76 23.02 9.49
C ILE A 89 8.51 23.41 10.29
N LEU A 90 7.52 22.51 10.33
CA LEU A 90 6.26 22.72 11.02
C LEU A 90 6.32 22.35 12.50
N ASP A 91 7.07 21.29 12.83
CA ASP A 91 7.18 20.81 14.21
C ASP A 91 8.51 20.07 14.41
N SER A 92 8.93 19.91 15.67
CA SER A 92 10.10 19.11 16.03
C SER A 92 9.80 18.24 17.24
N LYS A 93 10.32 17.01 17.23
CA LYS A 93 10.07 16.03 18.29
C LYS A 93 11.33 15.26 18.63
N LEU A 94 11.74 15.33 19.88
CA LEU A 94 12.79 14.47 20.41
C LEU A 94 12.20 13.10 20.75
N LYS A 95 12.75 12.03 20.18
CA LYS A 95 12.39 10.65 20.53
C LYS A 95 13.64 9.87 20.91
N ARG A 96 13.73 9.50 22.20
CA ARG A 96 14.94 8.97 22.85
C ARG A 96 16.09 9.98 22.76
N VAL A 97 16.96 9.84 21.76
CA VAL A 97 18.15 10.69 21.53
C VAL A 97 18.14 11.32 20.14
N LYS A 98 17.18 10.94 19.28
CA LYS A 98 17.10 11.44 17.90
C LYS A 98 16.04 12.54 17.79
N LEU A 99 16.42 13.66 17.21
CA LEU A 99 15.52 14.76 16.86
C LEU A 99 14.87 14.45 15.51
N TRP A 100 13.54 14.54 15.48
CA TRP A 100 12.73 14.39 14.27
C TRP A 100 12.08 15.72 13.94
N TYR A 101 11.98 16.03 12.65
CA TYR A 101 11.29 17.23 12.17
C TYR A 101 10.05 16.81 11.36
N LEU A 102 8.94 17.50 11.60
CA LEU A 102 7.80 17.50 10.70
C LEU A 102 8.04 18.61 9.69
N VAL A 103 8.24 18.21 8.44
CA VAL A 103 8.67 19.10 7.38
C VAL A 103 7.55 19.25 6.35
N GLU A 104 7.31 20.48 5.93
CA GLU A 104 6.58 20.81 4.71
C GLU A 104 7.58 20.90 3.55
N TRP A 105 7.41 20.00 2.58
CA TRP A 105 8.16 19.95 1.33
C TRP A 105 7.64 20.99 0.33
#